data_AF-A0A1H4I2H6-F1
#
_entry.id   AF-A0A1H4I2H6-F1
#
_cell.length_a   1.000
_cell.length_b   1.000
_cell.length_c   1.000
_cell.angle_alpha   90.00
_cell.angle_beta   90.00
_cell.angle_gamma   90.00
#
_symmetry.space_group_name_H-M   'P 1'
#
loop_
_entity.id
_entity.type
_entity.pdbx_description
1 polymer ?
#
loop_
_entity_poly.entity_id
_entity_poly.type
_entity_poly.pdbx_seq_one_letter_code
_entity_poly.pdbx_strand_id
1 'polypeptide(L)'
;MRYPKCSIFIIILTLSLSLFTTSLANAASSSSKYEWAKPSVEFMASHKVMQNFKQEEKNLSKNVSKAELTRMIYLLFQEFRVDSSKDVEIPGVPATSTYYQTFRDVYGSIPSNPSGLIAAADKINYNNGTFTYQPSKILSRWDLLITLNTLFPDIGYSVDEMSEKESLTKLQTFKDIHKRYFNSYDTYEKWKYAYQPLAPEFGIIKSKNENHLGSDLDYVKRDALLGFSQQGVMKPNSKGYFYPNQKVTLAETTVILHRIYKYYGGTGYVPKPSKDEDVTNGTSLFLYKDDVSTMSTSDDFALVNADHVPTLYLALSAKAPVDLKVIVNGEAMFYTYERLSILDAPIIIPFDGAYFAEIFPILRSTGELVHDVESIQLTYYVSDKLVDFNSIEPLSWQ
;
A
#
# COMPACT_ATOMS: atom_id res chain seq x y z
N MET A 1 29.62 -63.22 -22.30
CA MET A 1 30.42 -61.99 -22.46
C MET A 1 30.35 -61.19 -21.16
N ARG A 2 31.53 -60.96 -20.57
CA ARG A 2 31.95 -60.05 -19.48
C ARG A 2 30.94 -59.49 -18.45
N TYR A 3 31.29 -59.80 -17.20
CA TYR A 3 30.88 -59.25 -15.90
C TYR A 3 31.08 -57.72 -15.72
N PRO A 4 30.53 -57.13 -14.63
CA PRO A 4 30.22 -55.70 -14.45
C PRO A 4 31.34 -54.89 -13.76
N LYS A 5 31.15 -53.57 -13.68
CA LYS A 5 31.86 -52.63 -12.78
C LYS A 5 30.80 -51.65 -12.27
N CYS A 6 30.47 -51.54 -10.98
CA CYS A 6 31.30 -51.29 -9.78
C CYS A 6 32.07 -49.96 -9.89
N SER A 7 31.54 -48.92 -9.23
CA SER A 7 32.24 -47.78 -8.60
C SER A 7 31.17 -46.87 -7.98
N ILE A 8 30.96 -46.89 -6.66
CA ILE A 8 31.70 -46.19 -5.60
C ILE A 8 31.21 -44.74 -5.42
N PHE A 9 30.62 -44.54 -4.23
CA PHE A 9 30.28 -43.31 -3.51
C PHE A 9 31.29 -42.17 -3.63
N ILE A 10 30.79 -40.92 -3.69
CA ILE A 10 31.36 -39.81 -2.90
C ILE A 10 30.20 -38.97 -2.33
N ILE A 11 29.91 -39.21 -1.04
CA ILE A 11 29.24 -38.24 -0.16
C ILE A 11 30.27 -37.15 0.14
N ILE A 12 29.97 -35.90 -0.20
CA ILE A 12 30.76 -34.76 0.28
C ILE A 12 30.20 -34.37 1.65
N LEU A 13 30.78 -34.98 2.68
CA LEU A 13 30.67 -34.60 4.08
C LEU A 13 31.78 -33.58 4.35
N THR A 14 31.50 -32.29 4.26
CA THR A 14 32.43 -31.25 4.74
C THR A 14 32.21 -31.01 6.22
N LEU A 15 32.80 -31.89 7.03
CA LEU A 15 33.06 -31.65 8.45
C LEU A 15 34.58 -31.57 8.63
N SER A 16 35.12 -30.38 8.80
CA SER A 16 36.44 -30.16 9.39
C SER A 16 36.35 -29.07 10.45
N LEU A 17 36.19 -29.54 11.70
CA LEU A 17 36.91 -29.03 12.87
C LEU A 17 38.40 -28.85 12.48
N SER A 18 39.23 -27.95 13.01
CA SER A 18 39.18 -26.99 14.10
C SER A 18 40.56 -26.33 14.09
N LEU A 19 40.66 -25.02 14.30
CA LEU A 19 41.85 -24.44 14.91
C LEU A 19 41.42 -23.86 16.24
N PHE A 20 41.80 -24.55 17.31
CA PHE A 20 41.85 -24.01 18.65
C PHE A 20 42.94 -22.95 18.68
N THR A 21 42.57 -21.70 18.95
CA THR A 21 43.43 -20.74 19.65
C THR A 21 42.81 -20.47 21.00
N THR A 22 43.58 -20.77 22.04
CA THR A 22 43.27 -20.53 23.44
C THR A 22 43.35 -19.04 23.80
N SER A 23 42.57 -18.69 24.83
CA SER A 23 42.56 -17.48 25.65
C SER A 23 42.22 -16.15 24.96
N LEU A 24 40.94 -15.78 25.04
CA LEU A 24 40.51 -14.79 26.03
C LEU A 24 39.17 -15.29 26.58
N ALA A 25 39.05 -15.36 27.91
CA ALA A 25 37.76 -15.46 28.58
C ALA A 25 37.01 -14.15 28.31
N ASN A 26 36.44 -14.00 27.12
CA ASN A 26 35.42 -13.00 26.91
C ASN A 26 34.16 -13.55 27.55
N ALA A 27 33.71 -12.83 28.58
CA ALA A 27 32.38 -12.95 29.14
C ALA A 27 31.39 -13.32 28.03
N ALA A 28 30.61 -14.38 28.23
CA ALA A 28 29.45 -14.63 27.41
C ALA A 28 28.62 -13.34 27.42
N SER A 29 28.77 -12.51 26.38
CA SER A 29 27.89 -11.39 26.16
C SER A 29 26.54 -12.04 25.99
N SER A 30 25.67 -11.91 27.00
CA SER A 30 24.28 -12.27 26.90
C SER A 30 23.76 -11.60 25.63
N SER A 31 23.62 -12.36 24.54
CA SER A 31 23.13 -11.80 23.28
C SER A 31 21.78 -11.19 23.56
N SER A 32 21.57 -9.95 23.12
CA SER A 32 20.33 -9.25 23.39
C SER A 32 19.15 -10.10 22.93
N LYS A 33 18.08 -10.19 23.74
CA LYS A 33 16.85 -10.92 23.41
C LYS A 33 16.28 -10.51 22.03
N TYR A 34 16.62 -9.30 21.56
CA TYR A 34 16.12 -8.70 20.34
C TYR A 34 17.16 -8.56 19.22
N GLU A 35 18.28 -9.30 19.26
CA GLU A 35 19.28 -9.26 18.17
C GLU A 35 18.68 -9.53 16.77
N TRP A 36 17.62 -10.34 16.68
CA TRP A 36 16.91 -10.60 15.42
C TRP A 36 16.26 -9.34 14.81
N ALA A 37 15.97 -8.32 15.62
CA ALA A 37 15.39 -7.05 15.18
C ALA A 37 16.45 -6.00 14.82
N LYS A 38 17.73 -6.23 15.16
CA LYS A 38 18.81 -5.26 15.01
C LYS A 38 18.92 -4.65 13.61
N PRO A 39 18.89 -5.43 12.50
CA PRO A 39 18.97 -4.83 11.16
C PRO A 39 17.82 -3.86 10.88
N SER A 40 16.63 -4.14 11.40
CA SER A 40 15.48 -3.25 11.25
C SER A 40 15.57 -2.03 12.15
N VAL A 41 16.07 -2.17 13.38
CA VAL A 41 16.25 -1.02 14.28
C VAL A 41 17.28 -0.05 13.70
N GLU A 42 18.41 -0.56 13.20
CA GLU A 42 19.42 0.29 12.54
C GLU A 42 18.88 0.95 11.27
N PHE A 43 18.08 0.23 10.48
CA PHE A 43 17.38 0.81 9.34
C PHE A 43 16.45 1.96 9.76
N MET A 44 15.59 1.76 10.76
CA MET A 44 14.69 2.78 11.29
C MET A 44 15.47 3.98 11.86
N ALA A 45 16.62 3.73 12.49
CA ALA A 45 17.50 4.78 13.00
C ALA A 45 18.12 5.62 11.88
N SER A 46 18.57 5.00 10.79
CA SER A 46 19.08 5.72 9.61
C SER A 46 18.03 6.63 8.96
N HIS A 47 16.74 6.30 9.13
CA HIS A 47 15.59 7.11 8.69
C HIS A 47 15.06 8.05 9.78
N LYS A 48 15.81 8.22 10.89
CA LYS A 48 15.46 9.10 12.03
C LYS A 48 14.11 8.77 12.69
N VAL A 49 13.64 7.53 12.55
CA VAL A 49 12.37 7.09 13.15
C VAL A 49 12.54 6.76 14.64
N MET A 50 13.71 6.24 15.02
CA MET A 50 14.08 5.89 16.39
C MET A 50 15.59 6.01 16.60
N GLN A 51 16.09 5.75 17.82
CA GLN A 51 17.53 5.72 18.07
C GLN A 51 18.15 4.39 17.60
N ASN A 52 19.49 4.31 17.55
CA ASN A 52 20.17 3.07 17.14
C ASN A 52 19.94 1.91 18.12
N PHE A 53 20.32 0.69 17.73
CA PHE A 53 19.99 -0.52 18.49
C PHE A 53 20.50 -0.47 19.93
N LYS A 54 21.73 0.01 20.14
CA LYS A 54 22.35 0.09 21.47
C LYS A 54 21.57 1.04 22.39
N GLN A 55 21.00 2.12 21.86
CA GLN A 55 20.21 3.07 22.62
C GLN A 55 18.79 2.54 22.89
N GLU A 56 18.19 1.82 21.95
CA GLU A 56 16.82 1.32 22.06
C GLU A 56 16.70 -0.04 22.75
N GLU A 57 17.81 -0.75 22.98
CA GLU A 57 17.83 -2.15 23.44
C GLU A 57 16.86 -2.43 24.61
N LYS A 58 16.83 -1.54 25.61
CA LYS A 58 15.97 -1.66 26.80
C LYS A 58 14.49 -1.36 26.53
N ASN A 59 14.19 -0.62 25.46
CA ASN A 59 12.85 -0.23 25.05
C ASN A 59 12.25 -1.23 24.06
N LEU A 60 13.03 -2.10 23.44
CA LEU A 60 12.58 -3.04 22.40
C LEU A 60 11.47 -4.01 22.88
N SER A 61 11.36 -4.26 24.18
CA SER A 61 10.26 -5.03 24.77
C SER A 61 9.00 -4.24 25.10
N LYS A 62 9.05 -2.90 25.01
CA LYS A 62 7.90 -2.03 25.32
C LYS A 62 6.80 -2.26 24.30
N ASN A 63 5.55 -2.35 24.76
CA ASN A 63 4.42 -2.40 23.86
C ASN A 63 4.19 -1.05 23.20
N VAL A 64 3.77 -1.07 21.93
CA VAL A 64 3.58 0.12 21.11
C VAL A 64 2.13 0.61 21.22
N SER A 65 1.97 1.92 21.45
CA SER A 65 0.69 2.62 21.35
C SER A 65 0.35 3.01 19.91
N LYS A 66 -0.93 3.30 19.63
CA LYS A 66 -1.37 3.85 18.34
C LYS A 66 -0.58 5.11 17.98
N ALA A 67 -0.34 6.01 18.94
CA ALA A 67 0.43 7.23 18.71
C ALA A 67 1.88 6.97 18.30
N GLU A 68 2.54 6.01 18.96
CA GLU A 68 3.90 5.62 18.61
C GLU A 68 3.96 4.98 17.22
N LEU A 69 3.02 4.08 16.89
CA LEU A 69 2.91 3.51 15.53
C LEU A 69 2.72 4.62 14.48
N THR A 70 1.71 5.48 14.67
CA THR A 70 1.40 6.57 13.74
C THR A 70 2.61 7.48 13.55
N ARG A 71 3.34 7.81 14.62
CA ARG A 71 4.58 8.59 14.52
C ARG A 71 5.68 7.86 13.75
N MET A 72 5.85 6.56 13.97
CA MET A 72 6.83 5.77 13.23
C MET A 72 6.51 5.74 11.73
N ILE A 73 5.24 5.58 11.37
CA ILE A 73 4.77 5.62 9.98
C ILE A 73 5.01 7.01 9.38
N TYR A 74 4.59 8.07 10.06
CA TYR A 74 4.78 9.47 9.63
C TYR A 74 6.24 9.84 9.32
N LEU A 75 7.18 9.29 10.10
CA LEU A 75 8.61 9.53 9.90
C LEU A 75 9.19 8.69 8.77
N LEU A 76 8.74 7.43 8.64
CA LEU A 76 9.29 6.49 7.67
C LEU A 76 8.72 6.68 6.25
N PHE A 77 7.41 6.92 6.16
CA PHE A 77 6.64 7.05 4.93
C PHE A 77 6.12 8.49 4.83
N GLN A 78 6.93 9.35 4.21
CA GLN A 78 6.65 10.77 4.14
C GLN A 78 5.48 11.10 3.21
N GLU A 79 5.10 10.15 2.36
CA GLU A 79 4.04 10.22 1.36
C GLU A 79 2.65 10.29 2.00
N PHE A 80 2.51 9.88 3.26
CA PHE A 80 1.29 10.11 4.03
C PHE A 80 1.11 11.55 4.54
N ARG A 81 2.02 12.48 4.22
CA ARG A 81 1.88 13.87 4.66
C ARG A 81 0.84 14.59 3.81
N VAL A 82 -0.29 14.89 4.42
CA VAL A 82 -1.37 15.66 3.79
C VAL A 82 -1.03 17.14 3.75
N ASP A 83 -1.43 17.83 2.68
CA ASP A 83 -1.31 19.28 2.55
C ASP A 83 -1.93 19.99 3.77
N SER A 84 -1.21 20.98 4.30
CA SER A 84 -1.66 21.79 5.45
C SER A 84 -2.99 22.52 5.25
N SER A 85 -3.39 22.75 3.99
CA SER A 85 -4.65 23.40 3.61
C SER A 85 -5.85 22.45 3.61
N LYS A 86 -5.64 21.12 3.61
CA LYS A 86 -6.73 20.15 3.66
C LYS A 86 -7.27 20.07 5.09
N ASP A 87 -8.54 20.43 5.26
CA ASP A 87 -9.21 20.25 6.54
C ASP A 87 -9.57 18.78 6.73
N VAL A 88 -8.91 18.13 7.69
CA VAL A 88 -9.13 16.73 8.03
C VAL A 88 -9.43 16.63 9.52
N GLU A 89 -10.68 16.35 9.83
CA GLU A 89 -11.07 15.99 11.19
C GLU A 89 -10.63 14.55 11.50
N ILE A 90 -9.98 14.36 12.66
CA ILE A 90 -9.66 13.03 13.19
C ILE A 90 -10.48 12.80 14.46
N PRO A 91 -11.62 12.08 14.37
CA PRO A 91 -12.46 11.82 15.53
C PRO A 91 -11.68 11.21 16.70
N GLY A 92 -11.81 11.80 17.89
CA GLY A 92 -11.07 11.39 19.09
C GLY A 92 -9.66 11.99 19.23
N VAL A 93 -9.19 12.77 18.26
CA VAL A 93 -7.91 13.51 18.32
C VAL A 93 -8.19 14.98 17.97
N PRO A 94 -8.51 15.84 18.95
CA PRO A 94 -8.83 17.23 18.68
C PRO A 94 -7.62 18.00 18.14
N ALA A 95 -7.84 19.09 17.40
CA ALA A 95 -6.78 19.93 16.82
C ALA A 95 -5.77 20.47 17.86
N THR A 96 -6.18 20.59 19.12
CA THR A 96 -5.32 21.00 20.26
C THR A 96 -4.42 19.88 20.80
N SER A 97 -4.60 18.64 20.34
CA SER A 97 -3.81 17.49 20.74
C SER A 97 -2.40 17.54 20.14
N THR A 98 -1.39 17.20 20.94
CA THR A 98 0.00 17.05 20.46
C THR A 98 0.17 15.96 19.40
N TYR A 99 -0.80 15.04 19.27
CA TYR A 99 -0.79 13.99 18.25
C TYR A 99 -1.53 14.37 16.98
N TYR A 100 -2.29 15.49 16.99
CA TYR A 100 -3.22 15.81 15.91
C TYR A 100 -2.54 15.85 14.55
N GLN A 101 -1.45 16.61 14.43
CA GLN A 101 -0.73 16.75 13.16
C GLN A 101 -0.34 15.39 12.56
N THR A 102 0.27 14.52 13.36
CA THR A 102 0.72 13.21 12.88
C THR A 102 -0.45 12.30 12.50
N PHE A 103 -1.55 12.33 13.25
CA PHE A 103 -2.74 11.55 12.91
C PHE A 103 -3.47 12.10 11.69
N ARG A 104 -3.61 13.43 11.62
CA ARG A 104 -4.22 14.14 10.49
C ARG A 104 -3.52 13.79 9.21
N ASP A 105 -2.19 13.84 9.22
CA ASP A 105 -1.38 13.49 8.06
C ASP A 105 -1.58 12.00 7.73
N VAL A 106 -1.22 11.09 8.64
CA VAL A 106 -1.23 9.64 8.35
C VAL A 106 -2.60 9.07 7.98
N TYR A 107 -3.67 9.49 8.65
CA TYR A 107 -5.00 8.95 8.36
C TYR A 107 -5.75 9.79 7.33
N GLY A 108 -5.48 11.10 7.23
CA GLY A 108 -6.09 11.98 6.24
C GLY A 108 -5.61 11.74 4.80
N SER A 109 -4.50 11.02 4.65
CA SER A 109 -3.99 10.56 3.36
C SER A 109 -4.72 9.32 2.84
N ILE A 110 -5.64 8.73 3.60
CA ILE A 110 -6.42 7.59 3.13
C ILE A 110 -7.44 8.12 2.09
N PRO A 111 -7.37 7.65 0.83
CA PRO A 111 -8.20 8.11 -0.30
C PRO A 111 -9.70 8.22 0.01
N SER A 112 -10.24 7.19 0.65
CA SER A 112 -11.67 7.01 0.86
C SER A 112 -12.18 7.66 2.14
N ASN A 113 -11.60 8.76 2.60
CA ASN A 113 -12.08 9.51 3.76
C ASN A 113 -13.55 9.98 3.55
N PRO A 114 -14.51 9.65 4.44
CA PRO A 114 -14.33 9.06 5.78
C PRO A 114 -14.40 7.53 5.86
N SER A 115 -14.90 6.83 4.84
CA SER A 115 -15.04 5.37 4.81
C SER A 115 -13.74 4.62 5.13
N GLY A 116 -12.60 5.09 4.62
CA GLY A 116 -11.27 4.53 4.90
C GLY A 116 -10.76 4.79 6.31
N LEU A 117 -11.15 5.91 6.94
CA LEU A 117 -10.78 6.23 8.33
C LEU A 117 -11.42 5.25 9.32
N ILE A 118 -12.66 4.82 9.05
CA ILE A 118 -13.42 3.92 9.93
C ILE A 118 -12.65 2.63 10.19
N ALA A 119 -12.04 2.02 9.18
CA ALA A 119 -11.38 0.72 9.31
C ALA A 119 -10.15 0.76 10.24
N ALA A 120 -9.42 1.88 10.25
CA ALA A 120 -8.28 2.08 11.13
C ALA A 120 -8.65 2.63 12.52
N ALA A 121 -9.91 2.93 12.79
CA ALA A 121 -10.35 3.48 14.07
C ALA A 121 -10.37 2.44 15.20
N ASP A 122 -10.42 2.91 16.44
CA ASP A 122 -10.32 2.05 17.62
C ASP A 122 -11.67 1.68 18.22
N LYS A 123 -12.66 2.57 18.08
CA LYS A 123 -14.05 2.32 18.42
C LYS A 123 -14.91 2.71 17.24
N ILE A 124 -15.77 1.80 16.81
CA ILE A 124 -16.65 2.01 15.66
C ILE A 124 -18.08 1.68 16.09
N ASN A 125 -18.98 2.60 15.77
CA ASN A 125 -20.42 2.40 15.83
C ASN A 125 -20.95 2.35 14.40
N TYR A 126 -21.09 1.13 13.90
CA TYR A 126 -21.56 0.88 12.55
C TYR A 126 -23.04 1.22 12.34
N ASN A 127 -23.84 1.38 13.40
CA ASN A 127 -25.26 1.75 13.25
C ASN A 127 -25.44 3.20 12.79
N ASN A 128 -24.50 4.09 13.11
CA ASN A 128 -24.56 5.50 12.73
C ASN A 128 -23.26 6.00 12.06
N GLY A 129 -22.37 5.09 11.67
CA GLY A 129 -21.11 5.41 10.98
C GLY A 129 -20.10 6.21 11.81
N THR A 130 -20.29 6.34 13.13
CA THR A 130 -19.36 7.10 13.97
C THR A 130 -18.18 6.27 14.42
N PHE A 131 -17.02 6.89 14.55
CA PHE A 131 -15.79 6.23 14.96
C PHE A 131 -14.89 7.17 15.75
N THR A 132 -13.93 6.62 16.50
CA THR A 132 -12.92 7.42 17.21
C THR A 132 -11.58 6.70 17.24
N TYR A 133 -10.51 7.48 17.17
CA TYR A 133 -9.13 7.04 17.43
C TYR A 133 -8.76 7.26 18.89
N GLN A 134 -7.89 6.40 19.40
CA GLN A 134 -7.38 6.44 20.76
C GLN A 134 -5.84 6.42 20.74
N PRO A 135 -5.17 7.59 20.69
CA PRO A 135 -3.71 7.66 20.58
C PRO A 135 -2.95 6.81 21.62
N SER A 136 -3.45 6.71 22.84
CA SER A 136 -2.84 5.95 23.93
C SER A 136 -3.13 4.44 23.91
N LYS A 137 -3.96 3.92 23.01
CA LYS A 137 -4.32 2.50 22.96
C LYS A 137 -3.08 1.66 22.66
N ILE A 138 -2.80 0.67 23.51
CA ILE A 138 -1.75 -0.31 23.27
C ILE A 138 -2.24 -1.36 22.27
N LEU A 139 -1.53 -1.45 21.15
CA LEU A 139 -1.94 -2.25 20.00
C LEU A 139 -1.75 -3.74 20.26
N SER A 140 -2.75 -4.52 19.90
CA SER A 140 -2.59 -5.95 19.65
C SER A 140 -2.05 -6.21 18.25
N ARG A 141 -1.64 -7.45 17.97
CA ARG A 141 -1.23 -7.88 16.62
C ARG A 141 -2.36 -7.71 15.62
N TRP A 142 -3.61 -7.91 16.03
CA TRP A 142 -4.78 -7.69 15.18
C TRP A 142 -5.04 -6.20 14.93
N ASP A 143 -4.96 -5.35 15.97
CA ASP A 143 -5.07 -3.90 15.79
C ASP A 143 -4.01 -3.37 14.80
N LEU A 144 -2.77 -3.84 14.94
CA LEU A 144 -1.67 -3.49 14.04
C LEU A 144 -1.96 -3.95 12.61
N LEU A 145 -2.38 -5.21 12.43
CA LEU A 145 -2.68 -5.79 11.13
C LEU A 145 -3.74 -4.98 10.36
N ILE A 146 -4.88 -4.72 11.00
CA ILE A 146 -5.98 -3.98 10.36
C ILE A 146 -5.56 -2.54 10.05
N THR A 147 -4.87 -1.87 10.99
CA THR A 147 -4.37 -0.51 10.77
C THR A 147 -3.41 -0.44 9.57
N LEU A 148 -2.48 -1.39 9.47
CA LEU A 148 -1.52 -1.44 8.38
C LEU A 148 -2.18 -1.81 7.06
N ASN A 149 -3.16 -2.72 7.05
CA ASN A 149 -3.91 -3.04 5.84
C ASN A 149 -4.68 -1.82 5.30
N THR A 150 -5.24 -0.99 6.18
CA THR A 150 -5.88 0.25 5.77
C THR A 150 -4.90 1.26 5.17
N LEU A 151 -3.68 1.36 5.72
CA LEU A 151 -2.67 2.32 5.26
C LEU A 151 -1.88 1.83 4.03
N PHE A 152 -1.74 0.52 3.88
CA PHE A 152 -0.96 -0.14 2.82
C PHE A 152 -1.82 -1.21 2.12
N PRO A 153 -2.90 -0.81 1.45
CA PRO A 153 -3.91 -1.75 0.96
C PRO A 153 -3.39 -2.68 -0.15
N ASP A 154 -2.37 -2.28 -0.91
CA ASP A 154 -1.74 -3.13 -1.96
C ASP A 154 -1.24 -4.48 -1.43
N ILE A 155 -0.77 -4.51 -0.18
CA ILE A 155 -0.33 -5.76 0.45
C ILE A 155 -1.51 -6.72 0.60
N GLY A 156 -2.67 -6.19 0.98
CA GLY A 156 -3.93 -6.93 1.06
C GLY A 156 -4.40 -7.38 -0.33
N TYR A 157 -4.39 -6.47 -1.31
CA TYR A 157 -4.81 -6.75 -2.69
C TYR A 157 -3.97 -7.81 -3.42
N SER A 158 -2.83 -8.20 -2.86
CA SER A 158 -2.04 -9.33 -3.37
C SER A 158 -2.75 -10.69 -3.34
N VAL A 159 -3.97 -10.76 -2.78
CA VAL A 159 -4.84 -11.95 -2.79
C VAL A 159 -6.15 -11.74 -3.56
N ASP A 160 -6.33 -10.67 -4.33
CA ASP A 160 -7.60 -10.39 -5.03
C ASP A 160 -7.99 -11.47 -6.04
N GLU A 161 -6.99 -12.06 -6.71
CA GLU A 161 -7.19 -13.16 -7.66
C GLU A 161 -7.46 -14.52 -6.96
N MET A 162 -7.47 -14.55 -5.62
CA MET A 162 -7.71 -15.78 -4.86
C MET A 162 -9.18 -16.14 -4.85
N SER A 163 -9.52 -17.33 -5.34
CA SER A 163 -10.89 -17.84 -5.25
C SER A 163 -11.39 -17.92 -3.80
N GLU A 164 -12.70 -17.81 -3.62
CA GLU A 164 -13.36 -17.91 -2.29
C GLU A 164 -12.98 -19.23 -1.58
N LYS A 165 -13.02 -20.34 -2.31
CA LYS A 165 -12.66 -21.67 -1.81
C LYS A 165 -11.20 -21.74 -1.35
N GLU A 166 -10.28 -21.18 -2.13
CA GLU A 166 -8.87 -21.11 -1.76
C GLU A 166 -8.68 -20.25 -0.50
N SER A 167 -9.32 -19.08 -0.46
CA SER A 167 -9.29 -18.15 0.67
C SER A 167 -9.72 -18.83 1.97
N LEU A 168 -10.90 -19.48 1.96
CA LEU A 168 -11.42 -20.21 3.12
C LEU A 168 -10.52 -21.37 3.54
N THR A 169 -9.90 -22.07 2.58
CA THR A 169 -8.93 -23.14 2.86
C THR A 169 -7.68 -22.59 3.55
N LYS A 170 -7.11 -21.49 3.06
CA LYS A 170 -5.94 -20.85 3.70
C LYS A 170 -6.27 -20.30 5.08
N LEU A 171 -7.45 -19.70 5.27
CA LEU A 171 -7.90 -19.21 6.58
C LEU A 171 -7.98 -20.33 7.63
N GLN A 172 -8.24 -21.58 7.24
CA GLN A 172 -8.24 -22.73 8.17
C GLN A 172 -6.86 -23.02 8.77
N THR A 173 -5.77 -22.58 8.12
CA THR A 173 -4.40 -22.78 8.64
C THR A 173 -4.09 -21.92 9.86
N PHE A 174 -4.88 -20.86 10.09
CA PHE A 174 -4.80 -19.98 11.26
C PHE A 174 -5.65 -20.55 12.39
N LYS A 175 -4.99 -21.18 13.36
CA LYS A 175 -5.63 -22.01 14.39
C LYS A 175 -6.35 -21.21 15.47
N ASP A 176 -5.92 -19.98 15.72
CA ASP A 176 -6.41 -19.10 16.78
C ASP A 176 -7.23 -17.92 16.27
N ILE A 177 -7.59 -17.96 14.99
CA ILE A 177 -8.55 -17.03 14.39
C ILE A 177 -9.90 -17.75 14.28
N HIS A 178 -10.85 -17.29 15.09
CA HIS A 178 -12.17 -17.90 15.19
C HIS A 178 -12.98 -17.69 13.91
N LYS A 179 -13.84 -18.67 13.61
CA LYS A 179 -14.70 -18.70 12.44
C LYS A 179 -16.09 -19.11 12.91
N ARG A 180 -17.07 -18.25 12.66
CA ARG A 180 -18.46 -18.47 13.02
C ARG A 180 -19.27 -18.74 11.78
N TYR A 181 -19.99 -19.85 11.78
CA TYR A 181 -20.80 -20.24 10.64
C TYR A 181 -22.27 -19.87 10.84
N PHE A 182 -22.87 -19.34 9.79
CA PHE A 182 -24.26 -18.90 9.76
C PHE A 182 -25.03 -19.65 8.69
N ASN A 183 -26.31 -19.94 8.96
CA ASN A 183 -27.19 -20.61 7.99
C ASN A 183 -27.93 -19.62 7.08
N SER A 184 -27.88 -18.31 7.39
CA SER A 184 -28.48 -17.25 6.58
C SER A 184 -27.80 -15.90 6.82
N TYR A 185 -27.88 -15.01 5.83
CA TYR A 185 -27.45 -13.62 5.94
C TYR A 185 -28.15 -12.89 7.10
N ASP A 186 -29.43 -13.14 7.35
CA ASP A 186 -30.17 -12.49 8.46
C ASP A 186 -29.57 -12.77 9.84
N THR A 187 -29.12 -14.01 10.06
CA THR A 187 -28.49 -14.38 11.35
C THR A 187 -27.08 -13.81 11.46
N TYR A 188 -26.39 -13.69 10.32
CA TYR A 188 -25.08 -13.07 10.22
C TYR A 188 -25.15 -11.55 10.50
N GLU A 189 -26.05 -10.82 9.84
CA GLU A 189 -26.18 -9.36 10.00
C GLU A 189 -26.50 -8.94 11.44
N LYS A 190 -27.36 -9.69 12.13
CA LYS A 190 -27.66 -9.47 13.55
C LYS A 190 -26.43 -9.66 14.45
N TRP A 191 -25.56 -10.62 14.11
CA TRP A 191 -24.34 -10.87 14.86
C TRP A 191 -23.25 -9.84 14.57
N LYS A 192 -23.06 -9.49 13.29
CA LYS A 192 -21.98 -8.62 12.80
C LYS A 192 -21.91 -7.31 13.58
N TYR A 193 -23.02 -6.60 13.72
CA TYR A 193 -23.06 -5.31 14.43
C TYR A 193 -23.00 -5.43 15.95
N ALA A 194 -23.44 -6.56 16.51
CA ALA A 194 -23.34 -6.81 17.95
C ALA A 194 -21.90 -7.11 18.41
N TYR A 195 -21.04 -7.58 17.51
CA TYR A 195 -19.74 -8.18 17.86
C TYR A 195 -18.51 -7.39 17.38
N GLN A 196 -18.66 -6.13 16.97
CA GLN A 196 -17.58 -5.30 16.38
C GLN A 196 -17.01 -5.97 15.10
N PRO A 197 -17.52 -5.62 13.91
CA PRO A 197 -17.24 -6.30 12.64
C PRO A 197 -15.78 -6.59 12.28
N LEU A 198 -14.85 -5.73 12.69
CA LEU A 198 -13.41 -5.89 12.46
C LEU A 198 -12.66 -6.62 13.59
N ALA A 199 -13.36 -7.28 14.51
CA ALA A 199 -12.76 -8.18 15.51
C ALA A 199 -12.05 -9.39 14.85
N PRO A 200 -11.12 -10.08 15.55
CA PRO A 200 -10.40 -11.26 15.04
C PRO A 200 -11.26 -12.53 14.95
N GLU A 201 -12.44 -12.42 14.36
CA GLU A 201 -13.39 -13.52 14.13
C GLU A 201 -14.05 -13.34 12.77
N PHE A 202 -14.04 -14.38 11.95
CA PHE A 202 -14.65 -14.38 10.62
C PHE A 202 -16.09 -14.89 10.67
N GLY A 203 -16.99 -14.18 10.00
CA GLY A 203 -18.31 -14.72 9.67
C GLY A 203 -18.27 -15.48 8.35
N ILE A 204 -18.82 -16.69 8.35
CA ILE A 204 -18.91 -17.55 7.19
C ILE A 204 -20.35 -17.98 6.98
N ILE A 205 -20.91 -17.72 5.81
CA ILE A 205 -22.26 -18.10 5.43
C ILE A 205 -22.19 -19.46 4.75
N LYS A 206 -22.96 -20.42 5.28
CA LYS A 206 -23.12 -21.73 4.68
C LYS A 206 -24.07 -21.63 3.48
N SER A 207 -23.61 -22.08 2.31
CA SER A 207 -24.50 -22.32 1.17
C SER A 207 -24.52 -23.81 0.81
N LYS A 208 -25.46 -24.19 -0.06
CA LYS A 208 -25.60 -25.58 -0.54
C LYS A 208 -24.38 -26.05 -1.34
N ASN A 209 -23.71 -25.13 -2.04
CA ASN A 209 -22.64 -25.46 -2.97
C ASN A 209 -21.27 -25.18 -2.32
N GLU A 210 -21.06 -23.97 -1.81
CA GLU A 210 -19.82 -23.57 -1.16
C GLU A 210 -20.06 -22.57 -0.01
N ASN A 211 -19.17 -22.53 0.97
CA ASN A 211 -19.23 -21.51 2.01
C ASN A 211 -18.68 -20.18 1.47
N HIS A 212 -19.14 -19.06 2.02
CA HIS A 212 -18.69 -17.72 1.62
C HIS A 212 -18.42 -16.85 2.84
N LEU A 213 -17.49 -15.91 2.74
CA LEU A 213 -17.32 -14.83 3.70
C LEU A 213 -18.61 -14.00 3.81
N GLY A 214 -18.92 -13.56 5.03
CA GLY A 214 -20.24 -13.01 5.35
C GLY A 214 -20.48 -11.58 4.84
N SER A 215 -19.43 -10.80 4.63
CA SER A 215 -19.52 -9.40 4.19
C SER A 215 -18.19 -8.85 3.70
N ASP A 216 -18.23 -7.64 3.13
CA ASP A 216 -17.05 -6.83 2.80
C ASP A 216 -16.08 -6.66 3.98
N LEU A 217 -16.59 -6.60 5.21
CA LEU A 217 -15.74 -6.51 6.42
C LEU A 217 -15.00 -7.81 6.70
N ASP A 218 -15.56 -8.96 6.32
CA ASP A 218 -14.84 -10.24 6.34
C ASP A 218 -13.81 -10.33 5.21
N TYR A 219 -14.08 -9.72 4.06
CA TYR A 219 -13.10 -9.58 2.98
C TYR A 219 -11.91 -8.69 3.41
N VAL A 220 -12.14 -7.54 4.05
CA VAL A 220 -11.07 -6.71 4.62
C VAL A 220 -10.19 -7.51 5.60
N LYS A 221 -10.79 -8.32 6.47
CA LYS A 221 -10.04 -9.19 7.39
C LYS A 221 -9.26 -10.27 6.64
N ARG A 222 -9.83 -10.85 5.57
CA ARG A 222 -9.18 -11.84 4.71
C ARG A 222 -7.94 -11.23 4.07
N ASP A 223 -8.08 -10.07 3.45
CA ASP A 223 -7.01 -9.39 2.70
C ASP A 223 -5.87 -9.03 3.65
N ALA A 224 -6.21 -8.44 4.79
CA ALA A 224 -5.25 -8.14 5.82
C ALA A 224 -4.49 -9.41 6.26
N LEU A 225 -5.21 -10.47 6.64
CA LEU A 225 -4.57 -11.66 7.22
C LEU A 225 -3.79 -12.49 6.19
N LEU A 226 -4.38 -12.76 5.02
CA LEU A 226 -3.78 -13.59 3.99
C LEU A 226 -2.71 -12.82 3.21
N GLY A 227 -2.99 -11.58 2.80
CA GLY A 227 -2.05 -10.73 2.06
C GLY A 227 -0.77 -10.50 2.85
N PHE A 228 -0.88 -10.01 4.10
CA PHE A 228 0.31 -9.76 4.93
C PHE A 228 1.08 -11.04 5.27
N SER A 229 0.39 -12.18 5.40
CA SER A 229 1.04 -13.47 5.64
C SER A 229 1.76 -13.97 4.40
N GLN A 230 1.15 -13.84 3.21
CA GLN A 230 1.72 -14.24 1.92
C GLN A 230 2.95 -13.42 1.58
N GLN A 231 2.92 -12.11 1.83
CA GLN A 231 4.06 -11.21 1.65
C GLN A 231 5.10 -11.30 2.78
N GLY A 232 4.88 -12.15 3.78
CA GLY A 232 5.82 -12.36 4.88
C GLY A 232 5.97 -11.17 5.84
N VAL A 233 5.11 -10.15 5.74
CA VAL A 233 5.10 -8.95 6.57
C VAL A 233 4.69 -9.33 8.00
N MET A 234 3.51 -9.92 8.15
CA MET A 234 2.98 -10.45 9.41
C MET A 234 2.44 -11.86 9.18
N LYS A 235 3.12 -12.86 9.75
CA LYS A 235 2.78 -14.29 9.56
C LYS A 235 2.50 -14.99 10.89
N PRO A 236 1.73 -16.09 10.89
CA PRO A 236 1.61 -16.95 12.06
C PRO A 236 2.97 -17.60 12.38
N ASN A 237 3.11 -18.13 13.60
CA ASN A 237 4.26 -18.96 13.93
C ASN A 237 4.23 -20.29 13.16
N SER A 238 5.30 -21.08 13.29
CA SER A 238 5.40 -22.40 12.64
C SER A 238 4.33 -23.41 13.06
N LYS A 239 3.58 -23.13 14.13
CA LYS A 239 2.47 -23.97 14.61
C LYS A 239 1.11 -23.53 14.08
N GLY A 240 1.03 -22.44 13.32
CA GLY A 240 -0.20 -21.86 12.75
C GLY A 240 -0.95 -20.89 13.68
N TYR A 241 -0.29 -20.35 14.70
CA TYR A 241 -0.89 -19.36 15.63
C TYR A 241 -0.46 -17.94 15.25
N PHE A 242 -1.43 -17.05 15.07
CA PHE A 242 -1.22 -15.64 14.75
C PHE A 242 -1.12 -14.74 15.98
N TYR A 243 -1.75 -15.14 17.08
CA TYR A 243 -1.88 -14.43 18.34
C TYR A 243 -2.56 -13.06 18.22
N PRO A 244 -3.82 -12.99 17.74
CA PRO A 244 -4.48 -11.73 17.42
C PRO A 244 -4.51 -10.74 18.58
N ASN A 245 -4.68 -11.22 19.81
CA ASN A 245 -4.77 -10.39 21.02
C ASN A 245 -3.42 -10.08 21.69
N GLN A 246 -2.31 -10.68 21.24
CA GLN A 246 -1.00 -10.41 21.81
C GLN A 246 -0.59 -8.96 21.53
N LYS A 247 -0.07 -8.26 22.54
CA LYS A 247 0.43 -6.89 22.38
C LYS A 247 1.72 -6.89 21.57
N VAL A 248 1.83 -5.92 20.66
CA VAL A 248 3.01 -5.79 19.78
C VAL A 248 4.08 -4.97 20.47
N THR A 249 5.30 -5.51 20.45
CA THR A 249 6.48 -4.85 20.99
C THR A 249 7.12 -3.90 19.98
N LEU A 250 7.92 -2.94 20.45
CA LEU A 250 8.67 -2.03 19.59
C LEU A 250 9.59 -2.77 18.61
N ALA A 251 10.23 -3.87 19.03
CA ALA A 251 11.01 -4.73 18.15
C ALA A 251 10.17 -5.32 17.01
N GLU A 252 9.00 -5.89 17.32
CA GLU A 252 8.11 -6.46 16.32
C GLU A 252 7.60 -5.40 15.34
N THR A 253 7.12 -4.26 15.84
CA THR A 253 6.64 -3.16 15.02
C THR A 253 7.73 -2.66 14.08
N THR A 254 8.97 -2.50 14.57
CA THR A 254 10.12 -2.08 13.76
C THR A 254 10.40 -3.07 12.62
N VAL A 255 10.39 -4.37 12.90
CA VAL A 255 10.61 -5.39 11.86
C VAL A 255 9.46 -5.40 10.85
N ILE A 256 8.22 -5.22 11.29
CA ILE A 256 7.05 -5.18 10.41
C ILE A 256 7.11 -3.97 9.47
N LEU A 257 7.36 -2.76 10.00
CA LEU A 257 7.47 -1.55 9.18
C LEU A 257 8.63 -1.62 8.17
N HIS A 258 9.78 -2.17 8.57
CA HIS A 258 10.89 -2.39 7.63
C HIS A 258 10.54 -3.40 6.53
N ARG A 259 9.74 -4.43 6.81
CA ARG A 259 9.25 -5.37 5.78
C ARG A 259 8.29 -4.71 4.81
N ILE A 260 7.40 -3.84 5.29
CA ILE A 260 6.51 -3.03 4.45
C ILE A 260 7.36 -2.13 3.54
N TYR A 261 8.35 -1.44 4.10
CA TYR A 261 9.24 -0.60 3.31
C TYR A 261 9.95 -1.39 2.19
N LYS A 262 10.40 -2.62 2.49
CA LYS A 262 11.00 -3.52 1.50
C LYS A 262 10.01 -4.04 0.46
N TYR A 263 8.75 -4.25 0.83
CA TYR A 263 7.71 -4.66 -0.11
C TYR A 263 7.57 -3.65 -1.25
N TYR A 264 7.67 -2.36 -0.94
CA TYR A 264 7.67 -1.26 -1.91
C TYR A 264 9.06 -0.95 -2.51
N GLY A 265 9.91 -1.97 -2.68
CA GLY A 265 11.19 -1.81 -3.39
C GLY A 265 12.28 -1.02 -2.65
N GLY A 266 12.04 -0.60 -1.40
CA GLY A 266 13.02 0.13 -0.61
C GLY A 266 13.18 1.61 -1.00
N THR A 267 12.22 2.18 -1.73
CA THR A 267 12.21 3.59 -2.12
C THR A 267 11.19 4.44 -1.35
N GLY A 268 10.26 3.81 -0.62
CA GLY A 268 9.15 4.49 0.05
C GLY A 268 7.79 3.91 -0.37
N TYR A 269 6.69 4.41 0.19
CA TYR A 269 5.34 4.02 -0.26
C TYR A 269 4.87 5.04 -1.29
N VAL A 270 4.67 4.63 -2.54
CA VAL A 270 4.02 5.50 -3.54
C VAL A 270 2.52 5.17 -3.53
N PRO A 271 1.65 6.08 -3.05
CA PRO A 271 0.21 5.85 -3.07
C PRO A 271 -0.23 5.62 -4.51
N LYS A 272 -0.83 4.46 -4.76
CA LYS A 272 -1.52 4.19 -6.01
C LYS A 272 -2.94 4.74 -5.84
N PRO A 273 -3.40 5.70 -6.68
CA PRO A 273 -4.80 6.06 -6.70
C PRO A 273 -5.63 4.79 -6.91
N SER A 274 -6.67 4.61 -6.09
CA SER A 274 -7.58 3.48 -6.33
C SER A 274 -8.34 3.70 -7.64
N LYS A 275 -8.86 2.64 -8.25
CA LYS A 275 -9.72 2.75 -9.45
C LYS A 275 -10.94 3.65 -9.25
N ASP A 276 -11.29 3.91 -7.99
CA ASP A 276 -12.46 4.67 -7.55
C ASP A 276 -12.06 6.01 -6.88
N GLU A 277 -10.78 6.37 -6.87
CA GLU A 277 -10.33 7.66 -6.33
C GLU A 277 -10.53 8.73 -7.41
N ASP A 278 -11.46 9.64 -7.15
CA ASP A 278 -11.67 10.82 -7.99
C ASP A 278 -10.38 11.64 -8.02
N VAL A 279 -9.65 11.55 -9.13
CA VAL A 279 -8.68 12.57 -9.53
C VAL A 279 -9.47 13.86 -9.58
N THR A 280 -9.05 14.87 -8.82
CA THR A 280 -9.75 16.15 -8.72
C THR A 280 -10.08 16.66 -10.14
N ASN A 281 -11.36 16.57 -10.53
CA ASN A 281 -11.92 16.98 -11.84
C ASN A 281 -11.55 16.15 -13.10
N GLY A 282 -11.01 14.94 -13.03
CA GLY A 282 -10.57 14.25 -14.26
C GLY A 282 -10.82 12.74 -14.36
N THR A 283 -10.81 12.23 -15.59
CA THR A 283 -10.85 10.78 -15.86
C THR A 283 -9.45 10.15 -15.71
N SER A 284 -9.39 8.83 -15.47
CA SER A 284 -8.11 8.09 -15.40
C SER A 284 -7.81 7.40 -16.73
N LEU A 285 -6.61 7.64 -17.28
CA LEU A 285 -6.04 6.90 -18.41
C LEU A 285 -4.85 6.08 -17.92
N PHE A 286 -4.77 4.81 -18.33
CA PHE A 286 -3.69 3.92 -17.92
C PHE A 286 -2.64 3.81 -19.02
N LEU A 287 -1.38 3.93 -18.62
CA LEU A 287 -0.22 3.61 -19.44
C LEU A 287 0.38 2.29 -18.96
N TYR A 288 0.44 1.32 -19.87
CA TYR A 288 1.16 0.07 -19.68
C TYR A 288 2.45 0.10 -20.51
N LYS A 289 3.43 -0.68 -20.06
CA LYS A 289 4.70 -0.81 -20.73
C LYS A 289 4.52 -1.57 -22.04
N ASP A 290 5.23 -1.11 -23.07
CA ASP A 290 5.21 -1.62 -24.44
C ASP A 290 3.86 -1.44 -25.18
N ASP A 291 2.88 -0.82 -24.52
CA ASP A 291 1.53 -0.63 -25.07
C ASP A 291 1.51 0.45 -26.17
N VAL A 292 0.57 0.29 -27.10
CA VAL A 292 0.41 1.26 -28.19
C VAL A 292 -0.25 2.51 -27.66
N SER A 293 0.09 3.64 -28.28
CA SER A 293 -0.32 4.96 -27.85
C SER A 293 -1.82 5.07 -27.56
N THR A 294 -2.17 5.54 -26.37
CA THR A 294 -3.57 5.82 -26.03
C THR A 294 -3.98 7.17 -26.61
N MET A 295 -5.20 7.24 -27.11
CA MET A 295 -5.86 8.45 -27.59
C MET A 295 -7.01 8.78 -26.63
N SER A 296 -7.07 10.01 -26.13
CA SER A 296 -8.16 10.46 -25.26
C SER A 296 -8.64 11.86 -25.63
N THR A 297 -9.94 12.07 -25.43
CA THR A 297 -10.64 13.35 -25.55
C THR A 297 -11.28 13.65 -24.18
N SER A 298 -10.47 14.13 -23.24
CA SER A 298 -10.90 14.50 -21.87
C SER A 298 -10.39 15.90 -21.58
N ASP A 299 -11.09 16.66 -20.75
CA ASP A 299 -10.63 17.94 -20.21
C ASP A 299 -9.40 17.72 -19.31
N ASP A 300 -9.63 17.58 -18.02
CA ASP A 300 -8.61 17.23 -17.05
C ASP A 300 -8.54 15.70 -16.96
N PHE A 301 -7.34 15.14 -16.83
CA PHE A 301 -7.19 13.70 -16.62
C PHE A 301 -5.90 13.37 -15.87
N ALA A 302 -5.89 12.22 -15.18
CA ALA A 302 -4.65 11.61 -14.70
C ALA A 302 -4.19 10.53 -15.66
N LEU A 303 -2.90 10.54 -15.96
CA LEU A 303 -2.23 9.43 -16.62
C LEU A 303 -1.51 8.58 -15.59
N VAL A 304 -2.01 7.36 -15.38
CA VAL A 304 -1.51 6.39 -14.41
C VAL A 304 -0.43 5.52 -15.07
N ASN A 305 0.77 5.52 -14.51
CA ASN A 305 1.90 4.72 -14.94
C ASN A 305 1.92 3.39 -14.17
N ALA A 306 1.11 2.44 -14.65
CA ALA A 306 0.91 1.16 -13.97
C ALA A 306 2.18 0.31 -13.89
N ASP A 307 3.05 0.40 -14.90
CA ASP A 307 4.24 -0.43 -15.06
C ASP A 307 5.56 0.28 -14.72
N HIS A 308 5.49 1.43 -14.05
CA HIS A 308 6.66 2.21 -13.61
C HIS A 308 7.63 2.55 -14.76
N VAL A 309 7.11 2.93 -15.93
CA VAL A 309 7.95 3.38 -17.05
C VAL A 309 8.71 4.65 -16.63
N PRO A 310 9.99 4.80 -17.00
CA PRO A 310 10.80 5.93 -16.53
C PRO A 310 10.40 7.26 -17.18
N THR A 311 9.72 7.21 -18.32
CA THR A 311 9.49 8.36 -19.17
C THR A 311 8.20 8.20 -19.95
N LEU A 312 7.46 9.30 -20.08
CA LEU A 312 6.28 9.42 -20.92
C LEU A 312 6.58 10.38 -22.08
N TYR A 313 6.10 10.03 -23.26
CA TYR A 313 6.04 10.91 -24.43
C TYR A 313 4.60 11.38 -24.61
N LEU A 314 4.41 12.70 -24.62
CA LEU A 314 3.09 13.33 -24.76
C LEU A 314 3.08 14.29 -25.95
N ALA A 315 2.04 14.21 -26.76
CA ALA A 315 1.71 15.21 -27.77
C ALA A 315 0.21 15.52 -27.73
N LEU A 316 -0.17 16.64 -28.35
CA LEU A 316 -1.55 17.09 -28.36
C LEU A 316 -1.93 17.62 -29.74
N SER A 317 -3.17 17.36 -30.13
CA SER A 317 -3.83 18.01 -31.26
C SER A 317 -5.06 18.74 -30.74
N ALA A 318 -5.24 20.00 -31.15
CA ALA A 318 -6.40 20.80 -30.79
C ALA A 318 -6.75 21.78 -31.91
N LYS A 319 -8.02 22.17 -32.03
CA LYS A 319 -8.44 23.21 -32.99
C LYS A 319 -8.18 24.63 -32.50
N ALA A 320 -7.94 24.80 -31.21
CA ALA A 320 -7.56 26.06 -30.58
C ALA A 320 -6.23 25.90 -29.82
N PRO A 321 -5.41 26.96 -29.69
CA PRO A 321 -4.19 26.90 -28.90
C PRO A 321 -4.48 26.61 -27.42
N VAL A 322 -3.98 25.48 -26.94
CA VAL A 322 -4.12 24.99 -25.55
C VAL A 322 -2.73 24.74 -24.97
N ASP A 323 -2.45 25.36 -23.83
CA ASP A 323 -1.26 25.07 -23.03
C ASP A 323 -1.57 23.95 -22.04
N LEU A 324 -0.57 23.18 -21.64
CA LEU A 324 -0.75 22.16 -20.60
C LEU A 324 0.02 22.54 -19.35
N LYS A 325 -0.67 22.47 -18.21
CA LYS A 325 -0.03 22.30 -16.91
C LYS A 325 -0.04 20.82 -16.58
N VAL A 326 1.15 20.27 -16.38
CA VAL A 326 1.35 18.86 -15.99
C VAL A 326 1.92 18.83 -14.59
N ILE A 327 1.31 18.06 -13.68
CA ILE A 327 1.80 17.89 -12.31
C ILE A 327 2.35 16.47 -12.18
N VAL A 328 3.63 16.35 -11.82
CA VAL A 328 4.29 15.08 -11.53
C VAL A 328 4.94 15.19 -10.16
N ASN A 329 4.65 14.24 -9.24
CA ASN A 329 5.15 14.29 -7.86
C ASN A 329 4.88 15.63 -7.14
N GLY A 330 3.76 16.29 -7.44
CA GLY A 330 3.40 17.59 -6.88
C GLY A 330 4.15 18.79 -7.50
N GLU A 331 5.09 18.57 -8.42
CA GLU A 331 5.76 19.63 -9.16
C GLU A 331 5.03 19.95 -10.46
N ALA A 332 4.71 21.23 -10.66
CA ALA A 332 4.02 21.70 -11.85
C ALA A 332 5.01 22.07 -12.96
N MET A 333 4.84 21.47 -14.12
CA MET A 333 5.50 21.78 -15.38
C MET A 333 4.51 22.41 -16.35
N PHE A 334 4.96 23.37 -17.15
CA PHE A 334 4.12 24.08 -18.11
C PHE A 334 4.67 23.89 -19.52
N TYR A 335 3.79 23.51 -20.43
CA TYR A 335 4.11 23.26 -21.83
C TYR A 335 3.20 24.10 -22.73
N THR A 336 3.83 24.78 -23.69
CA THR A 336 3.11 25.61 -24.63
C THR A 336 2.51 24.78 -25.75
N TYR A 337 1.36 25.21 -26.27
CA TYR A 337 0.70 24.61 -27.44
C TYR A 337 1.67 24.30 -28.59
N GLU A 338 2.54 25.23 -28.97
CA GLU A 338 3.49 25.07 -30.09
C GLU A 338 4.46 23.92 -29.87
N ARG A 339 4.80 23.63 -28.62
CA ARG A 339 5.69 22.51 -28.29
C ARG A 339 4.93 21.19 -28.29
N LEU A 340 3.66 21.23 -27.93
CA LEU A 340 2.78 20.07 -27.81
C LEU A 340 2.18 19.64 -29.15
N SER A 341 1.97 20.59 -30.08
CA SER A 341 1.34 20.35 -31.38
C SER A 341 2.27 19.74 -32.43
N ILE A 342 3.54 19.46 -32.08
CA ILE A 342 4.52 18.83 -32.96
C ILE A 342 4.48 17.32 -32.72
N LEU A 343 3.64 16.63 -33.49
CA LEU A 343 3.32 15.20 -33.27
C LEU A 343 4.51 14.25 -33.52
N ASP A 344 5.51 14.65 -34.30
CA ASP A 344 6.76 13.91 -34.54
C ASP A 344 7.89 14.27 -33.55
N ALA A 345 7.65 15.23 -32.66
CA ALA A 345 8.59 15.63 -31.60
C ALA A 345 7.84 15.82 -30.26
N PRO A 346 7.27 14.74 -29.69
CA PRO A 346 6.53 14.84 -28.45
C PRO A 346 7.38 15.36 -27.29
N ILE A 347 6.70 15.95 -26.31
CA ILE A 347 7.37 16.34 -25.08
C ILE A 347 7.70 15.09 -24.26
N ILE A 348 8.82 15.18 -23.55
CA ILE A 348 9.30 14.15 -22.66
C ILE A 348 8.93 14.57 -21.24
N ILE A 349 8.11 13.76 -20.59
CA ILE A 349 7.71 13.93 -19.19
C ILE A 349 8.45 12.85 -18.40
N PRO A 350 9.42 13.23 -17.54
CA PRO A 350 10.08 12.28 -16.66
C PRO A 350 9.07 11.84 -15.60
N PHE A 351 8.93 10.53 -15.40
CA PHE A 351 8.13 10.03 -14.29
C PHE A 351 8.97 9.92 -13.02
N ASP A 352 10.29 9.74 -13.07
CA ASP A 352 11.20 9.77 -11.91
C ASP A 352 10.67 9.04 -10.64
N GLY A 353 9.97 7.93 -10.83
CA GLY A 353 9.34 7.15 -9.75
C GLY A 353 7.91 7.55 -9.36
N ALA A 354 7.34 8.58 -9.98
CA ALA A 354 5.93 8.93 -9.90
C ALA A 354 5.05 7.79 -10.40
N TYR A 355 3.85 7.69 -9.81
CA TYR A 355 2.85 6.71 -10.23
C TYR A 355 1.81 7.28 -11.20
N PHE A 356 1.60 8.60 -11.19
CA PHE A 356 0.72 9.27 -12.15
C PHE A 356 1.20 10.68 -12.44
N ALA A 357 0.69 11.24 -13.54
CA ALA A 357 0.80 12.65 -13.88
C ALA A 357 -0.61 13.23 -14.06
N GLU A 358 -0.88 14.39 -13.45
CA GLU A 358 -2.13 15.12 -13.67
C GLU A 358 -1.94 16.10 -14.82
N ILE A 359 -2.88 16.12 -15.76
CA ILE A 359 -2.80 16.92 -16.98
C ILE A 359 -4.00 17.87 -17.03
N PHE A 360 -3.70 19.17 -17.04
CA PHE A 360 -4.67 20.26 -17.03
C PHE A 360 -4.50 21.12 -18.29
N PRO A 361 -5.39 21.00 -19.29
CA PRO A 361 -5.44 21.91 -20.43
C PRO A 361 -5.93 23.30 -20.04
N ILE A 362 -5.20 24.30 -20.50
CA ILE A 362 -5.46 25.72 -20.28
C ILE A 362 -5.67 26.38 -21.64
N LEU A 363 -6.85 26.96 -21.85
CA LEU A 363 -7.14 27.68 -23.07
C LEU A 363 -6.33 28.98 -23.08
N ARG A 364 -5.43 29.15 -24.05
CA ARG A 364 -4.48 30.28 -24.03
C ARG A 364 -5.15 31.65 -24.14
N SER A 365 -6.29 31.74 -24.83
CA SER A 365 -7.00 33.01 -25.02
C SER A 365 -7.59 33.57 -23.73
N THR A 366 -7.94 32.70 -22.77
CA THR A 366 -8.59 33.09 -21.50
C THR A 366 -7.68 32.87 -20.30
N GLY A 367 -6.72 31.95 -20.39
CA GLY A 367 -5.92 31.47 -19.26
C GLY A 367 -6.71 30.57 -18.31
N GLU A 368 -7.92 30.17 -18.68
CA GLU A 368 -8.81 29.31 -17.89
C GLU A 368 -8.64 27.84 -18.29
N LEU A 369 -8.99 26.93 -17.36
CA LEU A 369 -9.04 25.50 -17.65
C LEU A 369 -10.07 25.21 -18.74
N VAL A 370 -9.77 24.22 -19.59
CA VAL A 370 -10.74 23.72 -20.55
C VAL A 370 -11.75 22.87 -19.79
N HIS A 371 -13.04 23.17 -19.92
CA HIS A 371 -14.13 22.39 -19.30
C HIS A 371 -15.06 21.70 -20.32
N ASP A 372 -14.83 21.91 -21.62
CA ASP A 372 -15.60 21.29 -22.71
C ASP A 372 -14.66 20.96 -23.87
N VAL A 373 -14.23 19.70 -23.94
CA VAL A 373 -13.32 19.22 -24.98
C VAL A 373 -13.97 18.97 -26.33
N GLU A 374 -15.30 18.78 -26.38
CA GLU A 374 -16.00 18.67 -27.67
C GLU A 374 -15.95 20.00 -28.41
N SER A 375 -16.04 21.12 -27.67
CA SER A 375 -15.99 22.47 -28.25
C SER A 375 -14.63 22.83 -28.87
N ILE A 376 -13.53 22.30 -28.34
CA ILE A 376 -12.16 22.61 -28.80
C ILE A 376 -11.46 21.47 -29.56
N GLN A 377 -12.10 20.29 -29.64
CA GLN A 377 -11.59 19.07 -30.28
C GLN A 377 -10.17 18.73 -29.85
N LEU A 378 -10.03 18.50 -28.55
CA LEU A 378 -8.77 18.18 -27.89
C LEU A 378 -8.48 16.67 -27.95
N THR A 379 -7.33 16.30 -28.50
CA THR A 379 -6.87 14.91 -28.57
C THR A 379 -5.46 14.81 -27.98
N TYR A 380 -5.29 13.94 -27.00
CA TYR A 380 -3.99 13.61 -26.42
C TYR A 380 -3.42 12.34 -27.04
N TYR A 381 -2.11 12.32 -27.21
CA TYR A 381 -1.35 11.17 -27.66
C TYR A 381 -0.26 10.86 -26.64
N VAL A 382 -0.25 9.64 -26.11
CA VAL A 382 0.64 9.23 -25.03
C VAL A 382 1.37 7.95 -25.36
N SER A 383 2.65 7.81 -25.03
CA SER A 383 3.43 6.58 -25.21
C SER A 383 4.56 6.45 -24.20
N ASP A 384 4.99 5.22 -23.91
CA ASP A 384 6.16 4.92 -23.06
C ASP A 384 7.49 4.94 -23.83
N LYS A 385 7.43 5.04 -25.16
CA LYS A 385 8.59 5.10 -26.06
C LYS A 385 8.44 6.25 -27.06
N LEU A 386 9.57 6.71 -27.59
CA LEU A 386 9.56 7.75 -28.62
C LEU A 386 8.90 7.18 -29.88
N VAL A 387 7.82 7.82 -30.31
CA VAL A 387 7.05 7.47 -31.51
C VAL A 387 6.72 8.73 -32.29
N ASP A 388 6.59 8.57 -33.61
CA ASP A 388 5.98 9.57 -34.47
C ASP A 388 4.46 9.41 -34.42
N PHE A 389 3.78 10.31 -33.71
CA PHE A 389 2.34 10.26 -33.53
C PHE A 389 1.55 10.54 -34.83
N ASN A 390 2.20 11.05 -35.90
CA ASN A 390 1.55 11.19 -37.21
C ASN A 390 1.27 9.85 -37.88
N SER A 391 1.98 8.79 -37.49
CA SER A 391 1.84 7.45 -38.06
C SER A 391 0.71 6.62 -37.44
N ILE A 392 0.04 7.16 -36.42
CA ILE A 392 -1.00 6.47 -35.66
C ILE A 392 -2.34 6.72 -36.34
N GLU A 393 -2.94 5.66 -36.91
CA GLU A 393 -4.30 5.76 -37.44
C GLU A 393 -5.28 6.08 -36.28
N PRO A 394 -6.22 7.02 -36.47
CA PRO A 394 -7.26 7.26 -35.48
C PRO A 394 -8.00 5.95 -35.22
N LEU A 395 -8.00 5.48 -33.97
CA LEU A 395 -8.75 4.29 -33.59
C LEU A 395 -10.20 4.44 -34.02
N SER A 396 -10.65 3.57 -34.94
CA SER A 396 -12.08 3.45 -35.24
C SER A 396 -12.74 2.81 -34.03
N TRP A 397 -13.55 3.58 -33.33
CA TRP A 397 -14.37 3.10 -32.22
C TRP A 397 -15.27 1.95 -32.71
N GLN A 398 -15.12 0.75 -32.14
CA GLN A 398 -16.10 -0.34 -32.20
C GLN A 398 -16.96 -0.35 -30.94
#